data_AF-A0A7J4U2L0-F1
#
_entry.id   AF-A0A7J4U2L0-F1
#
_cell.length_a   1.000
_cell.length_b   1.000
_cell.length_c   1.000
_cell.angle_alpha   90.00
_cell.angle_beta   90.00
_cell.angle_gamma   90.00
#
_symmetry.space_group_name_H-M   'P 1'
#
loop_
_entity.id
_entity.type
_entity.pdbx_description
1 polymer ?
#
loop_
_entity_poly.entity_id
_entity_poly.type
_entity_poly.pdbx_seq_one_letter_code
_entity_poly.pdbx_strand_id
1 'polypeptide(L)'
;MENKDILLAIVAIVAIVGIVIIVNHTLESGSYNVQPLQENIGQATLVVDSGEPFCTDSDKGIMPQAKGTVEFNDGKQEDSQTDFCRKMNSATLVEFYCDGNVKNSIDYECPNGCNDGACNQ
;
A
#
# COMPACT_ATOMS: atom_id res chain seq x y z
N MET A 1 -34.68 -43.83 10.03
CA MET A 1 -33.48 -43.05 9.66
C MET A 1 -32.30 -43.95 9.97
N GLU A 2 -31.62 -44.43 8.93
CA GLU A 2 -30.47 -45.31 9.12
C GLU A 2 -29.26 -44.46 9.54
N ASN A 3 -28.28 -45.04 10.24
CA ASN A 3 -27.09 -44.31 10.71
C ASN A 3 -26.32 -43.62 9.57
N LYS A 4 -26.46 -44.11 8.33
CA LYS A 4 -25.87 -43.52 7.12
C LYS A 4 -26.55 -42.20 6.71
N ASP A 5 -27.86 -42.06 6.92
CA ASP A 5 -28.61 -40.83 6.64
C ASP A 5 -28.23 -39.73 7.64
N ILE A 6 -28.03 -40.11 8.91
CA ILE A 6 -27.59 -39.20 9.97
C ILE A 6 -26.15 -38.72 9.68
N LEU A 7 -25.26 -39.62 9.28
CA LEU A 7 -23.89 -39.27 8.93
C LEU A 7 -23.83 -38.32 7.73
N LEU A 8 -24.64 -38.57 6.69
CA LEU A 8 -24.69 -37.70 5.51
C LEU A 8 -25.22 -36.30 5.86
N ALA A 9 -26.23 -36.22 6.74
CA ALA A 9 -26.76 -34.95 7.22
C ALA A 9 -25.72 -34.15 8.02
N ILE A 10 -24.95 -34.80 8.89
CA ILE A 10 -23.91 -34.14 9.68
C ILE A 10 -22.79 -33.61 8.77
N VAL A 11 -22.35 -34.39 7.78
CA VAL A 11 -21.31 -33.96 6.83
C VAL A 11 -21.78 -32.74 6.01
N ALA A 12 -23.04 -32.73 5.56
CA ALA A 12 -23.60 -31.59 4.85
C ALA A 12 -23.65 -30.33 5.72
N ILE A 13 -24.06 -30.45 6.99
CA ILE A 13 -24.15 -29.32 7.92
C ILE A 13 -22.76 -28.73 8.20
N VAL A 14 -21.75 -29.57 8.45
CA VAL A 14 -20.38 -29.10 8.73
C VAL A 14 -19.77 -28.39 7.51
N ALA A 15 -20.01 -28.90 6.30
CA ALA A 15 -19.55 -28.25 5.08
C ALA A 15 -20.20 -26.86 4.87
N ILE A 16 -21.51 -26.75 5.09
CA ILE A 16 -22.24 -25.48 4.96
C ILE A 16 -21.76 -24.45 6.00
N VAL A 17 -21.59 -24.86 7.26
CA VAL A 17 -21.10 -23.98 8.33
C VAL A 17 -19.67 -23.50 8.04
N GLY A 18 -18.80 -24.39 7.54
CA GLY A 18 -17.44 -24.02 7.15
C GLY A 18 -17.39 -22.96 6.04
N ILE A 19 -18.23 -23.10 5.01
CA ILE A 19 -18.33 -22.12 3.92
C ILE A 19 -18.81 -20.75 4.44
N VAL A 20 -19.83 -20.74 5.31
CA VAL A 20 -20.37 -19.49 5.89
C VAL A 20 -19.31 -18.75 6.71
N ILE A 21 -18.50 -19.46 7.49
CA ILE A 21 -17.42 -18.86 8.30
C ILE A 21 -16.34 -18.26 7.39
N ILE A 22 -15.93 -18.97 6.34
CA ILE A 22 -14.91 -18.47 5.38
C ILE A 22 -15.41 -17.21 4.67
N VAL A 23 -16.65 -17.20 4.19
CA VAL A 23 -17.25 -16.02 3.54
C VAL A 23 -17.32 -14.85 4.52
N ASN A 24 -17.72 -15.08 5.77
CA ASN A 24 -17.81 -14.02 6.77
C ASN A 24 -16.43 -13.43 7.14
N HIS A 25 -15.38 -14.24 7.15
CA HIS A 25 -14.00 -13.76 7.39
C HIS A 25 -13.40 -13.02 6.18
N THR A 26 -13.92 -13.23 4.97
CA THR A 26 -13.49 -12.47 3.77
C THR A 26 -14.16 -11.10 3.61
N LEU A 27 -15.12 -10.73 4.48
CA LEU A 27 -15.85 -9.45 4.38
C LEU A 27 -15.26 -8.31 5.22
N GLU A 28 -14.18 -8.55 5.97
CA GLU A 28 -13.50 -7.50 6.75
C GLU A 28 -12.21 -7.02 6.09
N SER A 29 -12.31 -6.38 4.92
CA SER A 29 -11.31 -5.39 4.47
C SER A 29 -11.80 -4.65 3.22
N GLY A 30 -12.74 -3.74 3.40
CA GLY A 30 -13.23 -2.90 2.31
C GLY A 30 -13.93 -1.67 2.86
N SER A 31 -13.22 -0.87 3.66
CA SER A 31 -13.72 0.42 4.12
C SER A 31 -13.59 1.44 3.00
N TYR A 32 -14.48 1.40 2.01
CA TYR A 32 -14.60 2.46 1.02
C TYR A 32 -15.35 3.63 1.64
N ASN A 33 -14.63 4.73 1.85
CA ASN A 33 -15.15 5.96 2.40
C ASN A 33 -15.89 6.72 1.28
N VAL A 34 -17.15 6.36 1.02
CA VAL A 34 -17.96 7.10 0.04
C VAL A 34 -18.39 8.43 0.66
N GLN A 35 -17.66 9.50 0.30
CA GLN A 35 -18.12 10.86 0.56
C GLN A 35 -19.46 11.08 -0.14
N PRO A 36 -20.48 11.67 0.52
CA PRO A 36 -21.74 11.97 -0.12
C PRO A 36 -21.50 12.95 -1.28
N LEU A 37 -21.98 12.60 -2.47
CA LEU A 37 -21.99 13.48 -3.63
C LEU A 37 -22.75 14.77 -3.25
N GLN A 38 -22.04 15.89 -3.14
CA GLN A 38 -22.68 17.20 -3.06
C GLN A 38 -23.41 17.45 -4.39
N GLU A 39 -24.74 17.50 -4.34
CA GLU A 39 -25.58 17.99 -5.43
C GLU A 39 -25.34 19.49 -5.64
N ASN A 40 -24.24 19.84 -6.32
CA ASN A 40 -24.05 21.18 -6.85
C ASN A 40 -24.70 21.24 -8.23
N ILE A 41 -26.02 21.45 -8.23
CA ILE A 41 -26.77 21.93 -9.39
C ILE A 41 -26.20 23.29 -9.83
N GLY A 42 -25.36 23.30 -10.88
CA GLY A 42 -25.12 24.51 -11.68
C GLY A 42 -23.69 25.00 -11.91
N GLN A 43 -22.62 24.22 -11.66
CA GLN A 43 -21.28 24.58 -12.12
C GLN A 43 -20.58 23.38 -12.75
N ALA A 44 -20.32 23.44 -14.06
CA ALA A 44 -19.47 22.48 -14.75
C ALA A 44 -18.01 22.74 -14.36
N THR A 45 -17.63 22.31 -13.17
CA THR A 45 -16.22 22.15 -12.81
C THR A 45 -15.78 20.80 -13.38
N LEU A 46 -14.73 20.80 -14.21
CA LEU A 46 -14.01 19.58 -14.54
C LEU A 46 -13.45 19.02 -13.23
N VAL A 47 -14.17 18.10 -12.60
CA VAL A 47 -13.57 17.15 -11.68
C VAL A 47 -12.70 16.26 -12.56
N VAL A 48 -11.45 16.69 -12.75
CA VAL A 48 -10.39 15.78 -13.13
C VAL A 48 -10.29 14.82 -11.96
N ASP A 49 -10.89 13.65 -12.13
CA ASP A 49 -10.72 12.53 -11.23
C ASP A 49 -9.26 12.09 -11.34
N SER A 50 -8.42 12.73 -10.52
CA SER A 50 -6.97 12.61 -10.51
C SER A 50 -6.48 11.43 -9.68
N GLY A 51 -7.38 10.49 -9.37
CA GLY A 51 -7.09 9.30 -8.57
C GLY A 51 -7.07 9.58 -7.07
N GLU A 52 -7.37 8.56 -6.27
CA GLU A 52 -7.19 8.67 -4.82
C GLU A 52 -5.69 8.84 -4.49
N PRO A 53 -5.33 9.73 -3.55
CA PRO A 53 -3.93 9.91 -3.16
C PRO A 53 -3.34 8.60 -2.64
N PHE A 54 -2.17 8.21 -3.15
CA PHE A 54 -1.46 7.00 -2.73
C PHE A 54 0.04 7.25 -2.65
N CYS A 55 0.72 6.43 -1.87
CA CYS A 55 2.18 6.36 -1.84
C CYS A 55 2.56 4.90 -1.63
N THR A 56 3.43 4.37 -2.48
CA THR A 56 3.99 3.02 -2.36
C THR A 56 5.49 3.06 -2.46
N ASP A 57 6.15 2.28 -1.61
CA ASP A 57 7.59 2.25 -1.48
C ASP A 57 8.12 0.83 -1.71
N SER A 58 9.04 0.66 -2.66
CA SER A 58 9.52 -0.65 -3.11
C SER A 58 10.35 -1.40 -2.06
N ASP A 59 10.99 -0.68 -1.14
CA ASP A 59 11.75 -1.27 -0.03
C ASP A 59 11.02 -1.14 1.31
N LYS A 60 9.75 -0.73 1.31
CA LYS A 60 8.85 -0.77 2.48
C LYS A 60 9.27 0.15 3.63
N GLY A 61 9.82 1.33 3.33
CA GLY A 61 9.97 2.42 4.29
C GLY A 61 11.39 2.95 4.32
N ILE A 62 11.96 3.09 5.52
CA ILE A 62 13.34 3.56 5.67
C ILE A 62 14.26 2.33 5.77
N MET A 63 14.78 1.86 4.64
CA MET A 63 15.67 0.72 4.47
C MET A 63 17.00 1.11 3.78
N PRO A 64 17.97 1.73 4.51
CA PRO A 64 19.20 2.26 3.92
C PRO A 64 20.14 1.25 3.24
N GLN A 65 19.86 -0.04 3.35
CA GLN A 65 20.67 -1.14 2.79
C GLN A 65 20.10 -1.67 1.46
N ALA A 66 18.94 -1.17 1.05
CA ALA A 66 18.30 -1.47 -0.21
C ALA A 66 18.13 -0.17 -0.99
N LYS A 67 18.01 -0.27 -2.31
CA LYS A 67 17.63 0.86 -3.14
C LYS A 67 16.12 0.82 -3.29
N GLY A 68 15.45 1.86 -2.81
CA GLY A 68 14.03 2.07 -2.90
C GLY A 68 13.61 2.98 -4.04
N THR A 69 12.34 2.89 -4.40
CA THR A 69 11.64 3.86 -5.23
C THR A 69 10.24 4.05 -4.67
N VAL A 70 9.93 5.30 -4.38
CA VAL A 70 8.60 5.75 -4.01
C VAL A 70 7.84 6.14 -5.27
N GLU A 71 6.70 5.51 -5.49
CA GLU A 71 5.65 5.96 -6.42
C GLU A 71 4.55 6.64 -5.61
N PHE A 72 4.13 7.84 -6.00
CA PHE A 72 3.11 8.57 -5.26
C PHE A 72 2.19 9.41 -6.15
N ASN A 73 0.98 9.62 -5.67
CA ASN A 73 -0.04 10.50 -6.24
C ASN A 73 -0.64 11.36 -5.12
N ASP A 74 -0.67 12.69 -5.30
CA ASP A 74 -1.24 13.64 -4.33
C ASP A 74 -2.69 14.04 -4.63
N GLY A 75 -3.35 13.33 -5.56
CA GLY A 75 -4.65 13.67 -6.11
C GLY A 75 -4.59 14.84 -7.10
N LYS A 76 -3.42 15.22 -7.61
CA LYS A 76 -3.25 16.21 -8.69
C LYS A 76 -2.22 15.77 -9.72
N GLN A 77 -1.16 15.10 -9.27
CA GLN A 77 -0.08 14.60 -10.09
C GLN A 77 0.46 13.27 -9.57
N GLU A 78 0.90 12.44 -10.51
CA GLU A 78 1.66 11.23 -10.24
C GLU A 78 3.15 11.52 -10.48
N ASP A 79 4.00 11.04 -9.58
CA ASP A 79 5.45 11.17 -9.70
C ASP A 79 6.16 10.00 -8.99
N SER A 80 7.46 9.84 -9.24
CA SER A 80 8.29 8.80 -8.65
C SER A 80 9.64 9.35 -8.21
N GLN A 81 10.16 8.86 -7.08
CA GLN A 81 11.47 9.24 -6.57
C GLN A 81 12.24 8.00 -6.13
N THR A 82 13.48 7.88 -6.61
CA THR A 82 14.36 6.76 -6.31
C THR A 82 15.48 7.22 -5.39
N ASP A 83 15.87 6.36 -4.46
CA ASP A 83 16.97 6.64 -3.54
C ASP A 83 18.26 6.88 -4.28
N PHE A 84 19.07 7.80 -3.73
CA PHE A 84 20.32 8.15 -4.36
C PHE A 84 21.37 8.60 -3.37
N CYS A 85 22.62 8.34 -3.73
CA CYS A 85 23.78 8.84 -3.01
C CYS A 85 24.02 10.31 -3.37
N ARG A 86 23.95 11.20 -2.39
CA ARG A 86 24.17 12.63 -2.61
C ARG A 86 25.63 12.86 -2.96
N LYS A 87 25.97 13.25 -4.20
CA LYS A 87 27.35 13.28 -4.75
C LYS A 87 28.03 11.89 -4.70
N MET A 88 28.72 11.51 -5.78
CA MET A 88 29.37 10.19 -5.93
C MET A 88 30.37 9.79 -4.82
N ASN A 89 30.82 10.73 -3.98
CA ASN A 89 31.79 10.48 -2.90
C ASN A 89 31.28 10.86 -1.50
N SER A 90 29.99 11.20 -1.33
CA SER A 90 29.46 11.43 0.01
C SER A 90 28.91 10.12 0.57
N ALA A 91 29.15 9.92 1.86
CA ALA A 91 28.57 8.83 2.63
C ALA A 91 27.07 9.06 2.89
N THR A 92 26.42 10.06 2.30
CA THR A 92 25.02 10.38 2.58
C THR A 92 24.09 9.80 1.52
N LEU A 93 23.23 8.88 1.94
CA LEU A 93 22.07 8.40 1.22
C LEU A 93 20.91 9.38 1.40
N VAL A 94 20.24 9.72 0.31
CA VAL A 94 18.91 10.33 0.35
C VAL A 94 17.91 9.20 0.16
N GLU A 95 17.21 8.89 1.24
CA GLU A 95 16.18 7.87 1.32
C GLU A 95 14.82 8.52 1.12
N PHE A 96 14.06 8.09 0.12
CA PHE A 96 12.65 8.42 -0.02
C PHE A 96 11.81 7.31 0.59
N TYR A 97 10.75 7.70 1.30
CA TYR A 97 9.83 6.73 1.91
C TYR A 97 8.41 7.27 1.95
N CYS A 98 7.45 6.37 2.14
CA CYS A 98 6.05 6.73 2.36
C CYS A 98 5.71 6.84 3.85
N ASP A 99 5.11 7.95 4.26
CA ASP A 99 4.41 8.09 5.54
C ASP A 99 2.91 8.21 5.28
N GLY A 100 2.20 7.08 5.36
CA GLY A 100 0.84 6.96 4.82
C GLY A 100 0.83 7.19 3.31
N ASN A 101 -0.02 8.10 2.84
CA ASN A 101 -0.13 8.46 1.41
C ASN A 101 0.75 9.67 1.03
N VAL A 102 1.75 10.01 1.85
CA VAL A 102 2.62 11.17 1.64
C VAL A 102 4.06 10.69 1.43
N LYS A 103 4.67 11.09 0.32
CA LYS A 103 6.11 10.93 0.09
C LYS A 103 6.91 11.85 1.00
N ASN A 104 7.89 11.29 1.70
CA ASN A 104 8.90 12.01 2.49
C ASN A 104 10.32 11.59 2.09
N SER A 105 11.32 12.29 2.64
CA SER A 105 12.73 11.93 2.47
C SER A 105 13.54 12.16 3.73
N ILE A 106 14.58 11.36 3.96
CA ILE A 106 15.56 11.55 5.02
C ILE A 106 16.98 11.41 4.48
N ASP A 107 17.91 12.16 5.08
CA ASP A 107 19.34 12.00 4.83
C ASP A 107 19.91 10.99 5.84
N TYR A 108 20.52 9.92 5.33
CA TYR A 108 21.14 8.88 6.15
C TYR A 108 22.66 8.81 5.90
N GLU A 109 23.47 8.86 6.95
CA GLU A 109 24.93 8.68 6.86
C GLU A 109 25.31 7.20 6.84
N CYS A 110 25.75 6.70 5.68
CA CYS A 110 26.26 5.36 5.46
C CYS A 110 27.67 5.18 6.04
N PRO A 111 27.88 4.29 7.04
CA PRO A 111 29.19 4.10 7.67
C PRO A 111 30.31 3.71 6.70
N ASN A 112 29.99 2.91 5.67
CA ASN A 112 30.95 2.39 4.70
C ASN A 112 30.75 2.99 3.29
N GLY A 113 30.14 4.17 3.23
CA GLY A 113 29.84 4.87 1.99
C GLY A 113 28.51 4.46 1.36
N CYS A 114 28.03 5.32 0.46
CA CYS A 114 26.82 5.11 -0.30
C CYS A 114 27.19 4.75 -1.73
N ASN A 115 26.57 3.72 -2.29
CA ASN A 115 26.72 3.33 -3.68
C ASN A 115 25.36 2.96 -4.29
N ASP A 116 25.07 3.49 -5.49
CA ASP A 116 23.84 3.23 -6.27
C ASP A 116 22.52 3.36 -5.48
N GLY A 117 22.44 4.31 -4.54
CA GLY A 117 21.22 4.53 -3.75
C GLY A 117 21.03 3.53 -2.61
N ALA A 118 22.11 2.93 -2.11
CA ALA A 118 22.11 2.14 -0.88
C ALA A 118 23.44 2.31 -0.13
N CYS A 119 23.43 2.09 1.18
CA CYS A 119 24.63 2.02 2.00
C CYS A 119 25.36 0.69 1.80
N ASN A 120 26.69 0.73 1.81
CA ASN A 120 27.50 -0.48 1.88
C ASN A 120 27.49 -1.04 3.32
N GLN A 121 27.56 -2.38 3.45
CA GLN A 121 27.70 -3.10 4.72
C GLN A 121 29.13 -3.08 5.26
#